data_AF-A0A4W5R337-F1
#
_entry.id   AF-A0A4W5R337-F1
#
_cell.length_a   1.000
_cell.length_b   1.000
_cell.length_c   1.000
_cell.angle_alpha   90.00
_cell.angle_beta   90.00
_cell.angle_gamma   90.00
#
_symmetry.space_group_name_H-M   'P 1'
#
loop_
_entity.id
_entity.type
_entity.pdbx_description
1 polymer ?
#
loop_
_entity_poly.entity_id
_entity_poly.type
_entity_poly.pdbx_seq_one_letter_code
_entity_poly.pdbx_strand_id
1 'polypeptide(L)' 'MPTITQTPLEGSAQPGQAQYRHMPIRGSTDSYIEKVIISSNTDDAFLIKILLRQTRRPEIGEVSSRH' A
#
# COMPACT_ATOMS: atom_id res chain seq x y z
N MET A 1 14.48 16.07 49.13
CA MET A 1 13.57 15.14 48.43
C MET A 1 14.34 13.86 48.17
N PRO A 2 13.85 12.67 48.58
CA PRO A 2 14.58 11.42 48.41
C PRO A 2 14.57 11.00 46.93
N THR A 3 15.72 10.51 46.45
CA THR A 3 15.86 9.90 45.13
C THR A 3 15.25 8.50 45.16
N ILE A 4 14.17 8.27 44.41
CA ILE A 4 13.58 6.95 44.23
C ILE A 4 14.40 6.21 43.16
N THR A 5 15.22 5.26 43.61
CA THR A 5 15.85 4.26 42.74
C THR A 5 14.80 3.23 42.37
N GLN A 6 14.32 3.24 41.12
CA GLN A 6 13.47 2.18 40.58
C GLN A 6 14.33 1.01 40.08
N THR A 7 14.26 -0.12 40.78
CA THR A 7 14.65 -1.44 40.26
C THR A 7 13.67 -1.85 39.16
N PRO A 8 14.11 -2.29 37.96
CA PRO A 8 13.20 -2.83 36.98
C PRO A 8 12.88 -4.28 37.36
N LEU A 9 11.63 -4.54 37.77
CA LEU A 9 11.08 -5.88 37.87
C LEU A 9 10.76 -6.40 36.46
N GLU A 10 11.46 -7.45 36.06
CA GLU A 10 11.06 -8.36 34.98
C GLU A 10 9.64 -8.88 35.24
N GLY A 11 8.73 -8.69 34.29
CA GLY A 11 7.41 -9.30 34.35
C GLY A 11 6.25 -8.43 33.86
N SER A 12 6.22 -8.12 32.57
CA SER A 12 4.96 -8.00 31.82
C SER A 12 5.28 -7.87 30.33
N ALA A 13 5.28 -9.00 29.62
CA ALA A 13 5.17 -8.98 28.17
C ALA A 13 3.77 -8.44 27.83
N GLN A 14 3.64 -7.12 27.76
CA GLN A 14 2.55 -6.48 27.02
C GLN A 14 2.59 -7.07 25.60
N PRO A 15 1.45 -7.49 25.03
CA PRO A 15 1.43 -7.87 23.62
C PRO A 15 1.99 -6.69 22.85
N GLY A 16 3.19 -6.88 22.28
CA GLY A 16 3.93 -5.82 21.64
C GLY A 16 3.03 -5.15 20.61
N GLN A 17 2.87 -3.83 20.72
CA GLN A 17 2.11 -3.06 19.75
C GLN A 17 2.58 -3.44 18.35
N ALA A 18 1.65 -3.81 17.48
CA ALA A 18 1.97 -4.17 16.11
C ALA A 18 2.76 -3.01 15.48
N GLN A 19 3.99 -3.29 15.08
CA GLN A 19 4.82 -2.29 14.44
C GLN A 19 4.37 -2.15 12.98
N TYR A 20 3.67 -1.07 12.70
CA TYR A 20 3.23 -0.76 11.34
C TYR A 20 4.36 -0.09 10.57
N ARG A 21 4.63 -0.58 9.36
CA ARG A 21 5.52 0.08 8.42
C ARG A 21 4.71 0.69 7.29
N HIS A 22 5.02 1.92 6.94
CA HIS A 22 4.45 2.55 5.76
C HIS A 22 4.90 1.81 4.48
N MET A 23 3.94 1.31 3.71
CA MET A 23 4.14 0.68 2.40
C MET A 23 3.30 1.39 1.33
N PRO A 24 3.86 2.39 0.63
CA PRO A 24 3.14 3.08 -0.44
C PRO A 24 3.11 2.23 -1.71
N ILE A 25 1.96 2.24 -2.40
CA ILE A 25 1.78 1.63 -3.72
C ILE A 25 2.04 2.70 -4.78
N ARG A 26 2.93 2.44 -5.75
CA ARG A 26 3.27 3.39 -6.83
C ARG A 26 2.91 2.82 -8.20
N GLY A 27 2.37 3.68 -9.07
CA GLY A 27 2.25 3.39 -10.50
C GLY A 27 3.56 3.66 -11.23
N SER A 28 3.76 3.02 -12.39
CA SER A 28 4.95 3.17 -13.23
C SER A 28 4.96 4.46 -14.06
N THR A 29 3.80 5.09 -14.26
CA THR A 29 3.66 6.30 -15.07
C THR A 29 2.44 7.11 -14.64
N ASP A 30 2.46 8.40 -15.01
CA ASP A 30 1.33 9.29 -14.86
C ASP A 30 0.09 8.71 -15.54
N SER A 31 -0.96 8.59 -14.75
CA SER A 31 -2.24 7.97 -15.14
C SER A 31 -3.37 8.68 -14.42
N TYR A 32 -4.55 8.67 -15.01
CA TYR A 32 -5.76 9.17 -14.36
C TYR A 32 -6.48 8.02 -13.66
N ILE A 33 -7.00 8.26 -12.45
CA ILE A 33 -7.88 7.29 -11.78
C ILE A 33 -9.24 7.36 -12.46
N GLU A 34 -9.63 6.25 -13.09
CA GLU A 34 -10.93 6.14 -13.77
C GLU A 34 -11.98 5.54 -12.85
N LYS A 35 -11.60 4.51 -12.08
CA LYS A 35 -12.52 3.81 -11.19
C LYS A 35 -11.79 3.23 -9.98
N VAL A 36 -12.42 3.32 -8.82
CA VAL A 36 -11.99 2.63 -7.59
C VAL A 36 -13.04 1.61 -7.22
N ILE A 37 -12.62 0.39 -6.96
CA ILE A 37 -13.48 -0.70 -6.51
C ILE A 37 -12.91 -1.20 -5.19
N ILE A 38 -13.77 -1.25 -4.17
CA ILE A 38 -13.47 -1.83 -2.87
C ILE A 38 -14.31 -3.10 -2.76
N SER A 39 -13.66 -4.21 -2.47
CA SER A 39 -14.30 -5.52 -2.34
C SER A 39 -13.65 -6.32 -1.21
N SER A 40 -14.38 -7.26 -0.63
CA SER A 40 -13.83 -8.29 0.26
C SER A 40 -14.00 -9.67 -0.37
N ASN A 41 -13.16 -10.63 0.03
CA ASN A 41 -13.35 -12.04 -0.29
C ASN A 41 -14.09 -12.76 0.87
N THR A 42 -14.19 -14.09 0.81
CA THR A 42 -14.81 -14.92 1.84
C THR A 42 -14.03 -14.97 3.15
N ASP A 43 -12.77 -14.55 3.15
CA ASP A 43 -11.87 -14.54 4.32
C ASP A 43 -11.80 -13.14 4.97
N ASP A 44 -12.74 -12.25 4.65
CA ASP A 44 -12.77 -10.85 5.09
C ASP A 44 -11.51 -10.03 4.72
N ALA A 45 -10.73 -10.50 3.75
CA ALA A 45 -9.59 -9.76 3.23
C ALA A 45 -10.06 -8.68 2.26
N PHE A 46 -9.70 -7.42 2.54
CA PHE A 46 -10.02 -6.28 1.68
C PHE A 46 -9.11 -6.22 0.45
N LEU A 47 -9.73 -6.07 -0.71
CA LEU A 47 -9.10 -5.88 -2.01
C LEU A 47 -9.52 -4.51 -2.56
N ILE A 48 -8.53 -3.65 -2.79
CA ILE A 48 -8.71 -2.32 -3.40
C ILE A 48 -8.18 -2.40 -4.83
N LYS A 49 -9.09 -2.34 -5.81
CA LYS A 49 -8.75 -2.35 -7.24
C LYS A 49 -8.90 -0.94 -7.80
N ILE A 50 -7.88 -0.45 -8.48
CA ILE A 50 -7.87 0.88 -9.09
C ILE A 50 -7.71 0.70 -10.60
N LEU A 51 -8.68 1.17 -11.38
CA LEU A 51 -8.58 1.27 -12.82
C LEU A 51 -7.87 2.58 -13.18
N LEU A 52 -6.74 2.46 -13.86
CA LEU A 52 -5.92 3.59 -14.30
C LEU A 52 -6.06 3.77 -15.82
N ARG A 53 -6.34 5.00 -16.25
CA ARG A 53 -6.40 5.39 -17.66
C ARG A 53 -5.15 6.14 -18.06
N GLN A 54 -4.56 5.70 -19.18
CA GLN A 54 -3.44 6.38 -19.82
C GLN A 54 -3.86 6.78 -21.23
N THR A 55 -3.53 8.02 -21.60
CA THR A 55 -3.71 8.49 -22.97
C THR A 55 -2.33 8.88 -23.47
N ARG A 56 -1.80 8.10 -24.41
CA ARG A 56 -0.51 8.36 -25.04
C ARG A 56 -0.68 8.73 -26.51
N ARG A 57 0.27 9.52 -27.00
CA ARG A 57 0.45 9.78 -28.42
C ARG A 57 1.20 8.60 -29.03
N PRO A 58 0.83 8.15 -30.24
CA PRO A 58 1.59 7.10 -30.89
C PRO A 58 3.07 7.46 -31.03
N GLU A 59 3.95 6.51 -30.74
CA GLU A 59 5.39 6.68 -30.81
C GLU A 59 5.98 6.05 -32.07
N ILE A 60 7.22 6.44 -32.41
CA ILE A 60 7.91 5.87 -33.58
C ILE A 60 8.09 4.36 -33.40
N GLY A 61 7.65 3.58 -34.39
CA GLY A 61 7.74 2.12 -34.35
C GLY A 61 6.49 1.39 -33.85
N GLU A 62 5.40 2.10 -33.50
CA GLU A 62 4.15 1.45 -33.05
C GLU A 62 3.25 0.94 -34.18
N VAL A 63 3.50 1.33 -35.43
CA VAL A 63 2.65 0.96 -36.57
C VAL A 63 3.18 -0.29 -37.26
N SER A 64 2.33 -1.31 -37.40
CA SER A 64 2.62 -2.51 -38.21
C SER A 64 1.67 -2.59 -39.41
N SER A 65 2.22 -2.95 -40.57
CA SER A 65 1.46 -3.23 -41.80
C SER A 65 0.75 -4.58 -41.68
N ARG A 66 -0.46 -4.67 -42.26
CA ARG A 66 -1.21 -5.93 -42.38
C ARG A 66 -1.03 -6.63 -43.74
N HIS A 67 -0.23 -6.03 -44.62
CA HIS A 67 0.09 -6.55 -45.96
C HIS A 67 1.46 -7.20 -45.96
#